data_AF-A0A3D5CWU4-F1
#
_entry.id   AF-A0A3D5CWU4-F1
#
_cell.length_a   1.000
_cell.length_b   1.000
_cell.length_c   1.000
_cell.angle_alpha   90.00
_cell.angle_beta   90.00
_cell.angle_gamma   90.00
#
_symmetry.space_group_name_H-M   'P 1'
#
loop_
_entity.id
_entity.type
_entity.pdbx_description
1 polymer ?
#
loop_
_entity_poly.entity_id
_entity_poly.type
_entity_poly.pdbx_seq_one_letter_code
_entity_poly.pdbx_strand_id
1 'polypeptide(L)'
;SFKFAIADDPLVSLEKIQHDLASRAEVITQAKIATQTLTERLSLIEDQRKKITEQISQNKEELQQVQGELVTLTKQLEGQNTQTLIEDVNQLEENVAMKAQWLAEEKTKELRFSQEISLLKAQMANIHEQQVKIENKIQRIQEQISAKIKEQAYFKEADEVLAFAKQTVEYQEKSQLVNTYEKERLIVEDRLSQLNHVALAETLPDLEQLEQQLDELKAAVQTQQEHCYHLQEQEQQNQQIIEEFSSIYQASQEQLDELIQLQQLSQTMNGENPRKTSLERYVLQVYLQEVLQVANVRLQRLTKNRYQFELADEVGSYRGKTGLEINIYDDEAGLTRGAHTLSGGESFIAALSLALALAEVIQTQAGGVLIEALFIDEGFGSLDEEALEMAIEALETIESEGRMIGIISHVRELKERVVQQIRIETEGSGQSKVRYHLG
;
A
#
# COMPACT_ATOMS: atom_id res chain seq x y z
N SER A 1 -60.69 59.92 -32.48
CA SER A 1 -61.20 58.63 -32.00
C SER A 1 -60.13 57.95 -31.18
N PHE A 2 -60.07 58.27 -29.89
CA PHE A 2 -59.11 57.64 -28.97
C PHE A 2 -59.58 56.22 -28.67
N LYS A 3 -58.90 55.24 -29.26
CA LYS A 3 -59.07 53.82 -28.97
C LYS A 3 -58.29 53.52 -27.69
N PHE A 4 -58.97 53.08 -26.64
CA PHE A 4 -58.31 52.37 -25.54
C PHE A 4 -57.88 50.99 -26.08
N ALA A 5 -56.61 50.89 -26.44
CA ALA A 5 -55.96 49.61 -26.64
C ALA A 5 -55.79 48.95 -25.26
N ILE A 6 -56.04 47.66 -25.19
CA ILE A 6 -55.90 46.80 -24.02
C ILE A 6 -54.40 46.72 -23.67
N ALA A 7 -53.94 47.63 -22.81
CA ALA A 7 -52.68 47.58 -22.08
C ALA A 7 -52.73 48.70 -21.02
N ASP A 8 -52.35 48.36 -19.79
CA ASP A 8 -52.39 49.14 -18.55
C ASP A 8 -53.75 49.18 -17.81
N ASP A 9 -53.69 48.75 -16.55
CA ASP A 9 -54.78 48.79 -15.57
C ASP A 9 -55.41 50.21 -15.53
N PRO A 10 -56.73 50.35 -15.73
CA PRO A 10 -57.40 51.65 -15.73
C PRO A 10 -57.15 52.45 -14.43
N LEU A 11 -56.87 51.75 -13.33
CA LEU A 11 -56.51 52.34 -12.05
C LEU A 11 -55.13 53.00 -12.08
N VAL A 12 -54.14 52.29 -12.62
CA VAL A 12 -52.77 52.82 -12.83
C VAL A 12 -52.78 54.01 -13.79
N SER A 13 -53.67 53.98 -14.78
CA SER A 13 -53.83 55.05 -15.76
C SER A 13 -54.43 56.32 -15.14
N LEU A 14 -55.45 56.18 -14.29
CA LEU A 14 -56.08 57.29 -13.56
C LEU A 14 -55.18 57.87 -12.47
N GLU A 15 -54.46 57.03 -11.71
CA GLU A 15 -53.50 57.49 -10.71
C GLU A 15 -52.34 58.26 -11.35
N LYS A 16 -51.82 57.80 -12.50
CA LYS A 16 -50.82 58.54 -13.29
C LYS A 16 -51.34 59.91 -13.73
N ILE A 17 -52.59 60.01 -14.15
CA ILE A 17 -53.21 61.28 -14.57
C ILE A 17 -53.40 62.22 -13.37
N GLN A 18 -53.86 61.72 -12.21
CA GLN A 18 -53.97 62.53 -11.00
C GLN A 18 -52.61 63.03 -10.51
N HIS A 19 -51.57 62.19 -10.57
CA HIS A 19 -50.22 62.57 -10.19
C HIS A 19 -49.63 63.64 -11.15
N ASP A 20 -49.86 63.50 -12.47
CA ASP A 20 -49.45 64.52 -13.45
C ASP A 20 -50.19 65.85 -13.23
N LEU A 21 -51.49 65.81 -12.89
CA LEU A 21 -52.24 67.02 -12.54
C LEU A 21 -51.74 67.68 -11.25
N ALA A 22 -51.44 66.90 -10.21
CA ALA A 22 -50.91 67.41 -8.94
C ALA A 22 -49.54 68.07 -9.11
N SER A 23 -48.63 67.42 -9.84
CA SER A 23 -47.29 67.97 -10.12
C SER A 23 -47.36 69.27 -10.93
N ARG A 24 -48.25 69.36 -11.91
CA ARG A 24 -48.46 70.59 -12.70
C ARG A 24 -49.08 71.71 -11.87
N ALA A 25 -49.98 71.39 -10.94
CA ALA A 25 -50.54 72.37 -10.02
C ALA A 25 -49.45 72.93 -9.08
N GLU A 26 -48.52 72.09 -8.63
CA GLU A 26 -47.38 72.50 -7.81
C GLU A 26 -46.41 73.42 -8.57
N VAL A 27 -46.16 73.14 -9.85
CA VAL A 27 -45.36 74.02 -10.72
C VAL A 27 -46.04 75.39 -10.89
N ILE A 28 -47.37 75.44 -10.99
CA ILE A 28 -48.10 76.72 -11.06
C ILE A 28 -48.00 77.49 -9.74
N THR A 29 -48.14 76.85 -8.58
CA THR A 29 -48.00 77.54 -7.28
C THR A 29 -46.60 78.10 -7.09
N GLN A 30 -45.56 77.33 -7.42
CA GLN A 30 -44.18 77.83 -7.40
C GLN A 30 -43.97 79.00 -8.36
N ALA A 31 -44.50 78.91 -9.58
CA ALA A 31 -44.45 80.01 -10.53
C ALA A 31 -45.18 81.26 -10.01
N LYS A 32 -46.33 81.11 -9.32
CA LYS A 32 -47.10 82.23 -8.75
C LYS A 32 -46.31 82.96 -7.66
N ILE A 33 -45.64 82.20 -6.79
CA ILE A 33 -44.73 82.75 -5.77
C ILE A 33 -43.56 83.49 -6.43
N ALA A 34 -42.97 82.92 -7.48
CA ALA A 34 -41.89 83.57 -8.23
C ALA A 34 -42.36 84.85 -8.93
N THR A 35 -43.56 84.88 -9.52
CA THR A 35 -44.12 86.12 -10.08
C THR A 35 -44.37 87.16 -9.00
N GLN A 36 -44.86 86.77 -7.83
CA GLN A 36 -45.14 87.68 -6.72
C GLN A 36 -43.87 88.38 -6.20
N THR A 37 -42.80 87.61 -5.99
CA THR A 37 -41.50 88.16 -5.58
C THR A 37 -40.87 89.07 -6.63
N LEU A 38 -41.03 88.76 -7.92
CA LEU A 38 -40.61 89.63 -9.02
C LEU A 38 -41.43 90.93 -9.09
N THR A 39 -42.75 90.90 -8.85
CA THR A 39 -43.58 92.13 -8.74
C THR A 39 -43.10 93.03 -7.60
N GLU A 40 -42.81 92.46 -6.43
CA GLU A 40 -42.34 93.23 -5.27
C GLU A 40 -41.00 93.91 -5.58
N ARG A 41 -40.06 93.17 -6.17
CA ARG A 41 -38.77 93.72 -6.61
C ARG A 41 -38.92 94.80 -7.67
N LEU A 42 -39.83 94.62 -8.63
CA LEU A 42 -40.11 95.61 -9.67
C LEU A 42 -40.69 96.89 -9.07
N SER A 43 -41.62 96.79 -8.11
CA SER A 43 -42.19 97.96 -7.44
C SER A 43 -41.13 98.77 -6.69
N LEU A 44 -40.21 98.10 -5.98
CA LEU A 44 -39.10 98.75 -5.29
C LEU A 44 -38.19 99.53 -6.25
N ILE A 45 -37.82 98.93 -7.38
CA ILE A 45 -36.96 99.57 -8.37
C ILE A 45 -37.69 100.70 -9.11
N GLU A 46 -38.99 100.56 -9.38
CA GLU A 46 -39.80 101.64 -9.96
C GLU A 46 -39.91 102.84 -9.02
N ASP A 47 -40.06 102.62 -7.71
CA ASP A 47 -40.04 103.68 -6.70
C ASP A 47 -38.67 104.35 -6.57
N GLN A 48 -37.59 103.57 -6.59
CA GLN A 48 -36.22 104.11 -6.62
C GLN A 48 -35.97 104.97 -7.86
N ARG A 49 -36.41 104.49 -9.04
CA ARG A 49 -36.31 105.27 -10.27
C ARG A 49 -37.12 106.56 -10.19
N LYS A 50 -38.37 106.52 -9.68
CA LYS A 50 -39.20 107.73 -9.50
C LYS A 50 -38.51 108.79 -8.65
N LYS A 51 -37.93 108.40 -7.51
CA LYS A 51 -37.18 109.30 -6.62
C LYS A 51 -35.99 109.94 -7.35
N ILE A 52 -35.25 109.14 -8.11
CA ILE A 52 -34.11 109.63 -8.89
C ILE A 52 -34.57 110.58 -10.01
N THR A 53 -35.61 110.24 -10.77
CA THR A 53 -36.17 111.10 -11.82
C THR A 53 -36.64 112.45 -11.25
N GLU A 54 -37.27 112.44 -10.07
CA GLU A 54 -37.72 113.65 -9.38
C GLU A 54 -36.52 114.52 -8.96
N GLN A 55 -35.48 113.91 -8.36
CA GLN A 55 -34.22 114.58 -8.00
C GLN A 55 -33.49 115.15 -9.23
N ILE A 56 -33.47 114.42 -10.35
CA ILE A 56 -32.91 114.92 -11.62
C ILE A 56 -33.70 116.13 -12.11
N SER A 57 -35.04 116.13 -12.02
CA SER A 57 -35.86 117.27 -12.46
C SER A 57 -35.62 118.51 -11.61
N GLN A 58 -35.58 118.37 -10.28
CA GLN A 58 -35.31 119.46 -9.34
C GLN A 58 -33.93 120.05 -9.57
N ASN A 59 -32.90 119.20 -9.63
CA ASN A 59 -31.53 119.66 -9.87
C ASN A 59 -31.33 120.24 -11.27
N LYS A 60 -32.11 119.82 -12.27
CA LYS A 60 -32.11 120.43 -13.60
C LYS A 60 -32.71 121.84 -13.59
N GLU A 61 -33.81 122.05 -12.86
CA GLU A 61 -34.39 123.37 -12.66
C GLU A 61 -33.43 124.29 -11.91
N GLU A 62 -32.80 123.81 -10.84
CA GLU A 62 -31.76 124.55 -10.12
C GLU A 62 -30.56 124.87 -11.01
N LEU A 63 -30.08 123.92 -11.82
CA LEU A 63 -29.00 124.16 -12.77
C LEU A 63 -29.38 125.25 -13.79
N GLN A 64 -30.63 125.25 -14.28
CA GLN A 64 -31.12 126.30 -15.18
C GLN A 64 -31.19 127.66 -14.50
N GLN A 65 -31.60 127.72 -13.22
CA GLN A 65 -31.59 128.96 -12.44
C GLN A 65 -30.16 129.47 -12.27
N VAL A 66 -29.24 128.63 -11.81
CA VAL A 66 -27.83 129.01 -11.59
C VAL A 66 -27.15 129.38 -12.92
N GLN A 67 -27.44 128.69 -14.02
CA GLN A 67 -26.97 129.08 -15.35
C GLN A 67 -27.55 130.41 -15.81
N GLY A 68 -28.83 130.68 -15.54
CA GLY A 68 -29.47 131.96 -15.81
C GLY A 68 -28.83 133.10 -15.01
N GLU A 69 -28.58 132.88 -13.72
CA GLU A 69 -27.85 133.79 -12.84
C GLU A 69 -26.44 134.05 -13.38
N LEU A 70 -25.70 132.99 -13.74
CA LEU A 70 -24.39 133.10 -14.36
C LEU A 70 -24.40 133.95 -15.62
N VAL A 71 -25.37 133.74 -16.53
CA VAL A 71 -25.51 134.54 -17.77
C VAL A 71 -25.83 136.00 -17.46
N THR A 72 -26.69 136.27 -16.48
CA THR A 72 -26.97 137.66 -16.06
C THR A 72 -25.76 138.33 -15.42
N LEU A 73 -25.02 137.60 -14.59
CA LEU A 73 -23.84 138.10 -13.88
C LEU A 73 -22.68 138.34 -14.86
N THR A 74 -22.42 137.41 -15.79
CA THR A 74 -21.42 137.59 -16.86
C THR A 74 -21.76 138.75 -17.78
N LYS A 75 -23.04 138.98 -18.09
CA LYS A 75 -23.46 140.14 -18.89
C LYS A 75 -23.34 141.47 -18.13
N GLN A 76 -23.52 141.47 -16.81
CA GLN A 76 -23.23 142.64 -15.97
C GLN A 76 -21.72 142.93 -15.86
N LEU A 77 -20.89 141.87 -15.89
CA LEU A 77 -19.43 141.95 -15.87
C LEU A 77 -18.80 142.59 -17.12
N GLU A 78 -19.46 142.53 -18.28
CA GLU A 78 -18.95 143.19 -19.51
C GLU A 78 -18.84 144.73 -19.38
N GLY A 79 -19.43 145.33 -18.34
CA GLY A 79 -19.54 146.78 -18.19
C GLY A 79 -18.61 147.45 -17.17
N GLN A 80 -18.25 146.82 -16.03
CA GLN A 80 -17.54 147.53 -14.94
C GLN A 80 -16.62 146.64 -14.10
N ASN A 81 -15.56 147.27 -13.60
CA ASN A 81 -14.36 146.70 -13.01
C ASN A 81 -14.58 146.28 -11.55
N THR A 82 -14.44 144.99 -11.19
CA THR A 82 -14.19 144.54 -9.79
C THR A 82 -13.87 143.04 -9.72
N GLN A 83 -12.73 142.69 -9.10
CA GLN A 83 -12.22 141.32 -8.89
C GLN A 83 -13.15 140.38 -8.11
N THR A 84 -14.00 140.91 -7.23
CA THR A 84 -14.91 140.11 -6.39
C THR A 84 -15.99 139.40 -7.22
N LEU A 85 -16.48 140.01 -8.30
CA LEU A 85 -17.45 139.34 -9.17
C LEU A 85 -16.82 138.20 -9.99
N ILE A 86 -15.51 138.23 -10.24
CA ILE A 86 -14.80 137.15 -10.96
C ILE A 86 -14.70 135.91 -10.06
N GLU A 87 -14.46 136.08 -8.76
CA GLU A 87 -14.50 134.96 -7.80
C GLU A 87 -15.90 134.37 -7.68
N ASP A 88 -16.95 135.20 -7.63
CA ASP A 88 -18.34 134.72 -7.60
C ASP A 88 -18.71 133.96 -8.88
N VAL A 89 -18.29 134.44 -10.06
CA VAL A 89 -18.48 133.72 -11.33
C VAL A 89 -17.73 132.40 -11.35
N ASN A 90 -16.47 132.36 -10.92
CA ASN A 90 -15.70 131.12 -10.88
C ASN A 90 -16.31 130.08 -9.91
N GLN A 91 -16.78 130.52 -8.74
CA GLN A 91 -17.49 129.64 -7.81
C GLN A 91 -18.81 129.12 -8.40
N LEU A 92 -19.55 129.96 -9.13
CA LEU A 92 -20.76 129.54 -9.83
C LEU A 92 -20.44 128.58 -10.98
N GLU A 93 -19.37 128.81 -11.74
CA GLU A 93 -18.92 127.91 -12.81
C GLU A 93 -18.53 126.53 -12.27
N GLU A 94 -17.80 126.48 -11.15
CA GLU A 94 -17.43 125.23 -10.48
C GLU A 94 -18.67 124.51 -9.93
N ASN A 95 -19.63 125.25 -9.36
CA ASN A 95 -20.92 124.71 -8.93
C ASN A 95 -21.76 124.15 -10.09
N VAL A 96 -21.78 124.85 -11.24
CA VAL A 96 -22.44 124.35 -12.46
C VAL A 96 -21.75 123.10 -12.98
N ALA A 97 -20.41 123.05 -12.98
CA ALA A 97 -19.66 121.88 -13.41
C ALA A 97 -19.92 120.66 -12.50
N MET A 98 -19.88 120.85 -11.17
CA MET A 98 -20.20 119.78 -10.21
C MET A 98 -21.65 119.29 -10.34
N LYS A 99 -22.62 120.21 -10.44
CA LYS A 99 -24.03 119.83 -10.63
C LYS A 99 -24.27 119.14 -11.98
N ALA A 100 -23.59 119.57 -13.04
CA ALA A 100 -23.67 118.92 -14.35
C ALA A 100 -23.10 117.50 -14.32
N GLN A 101 -21.98 117.30 -13.63
CA GLN A 101 -21.39 115.97 -13.44
C GLN A 101 -22.30 115.07 -12.61
N TRP A 102 -22.84 115.56 -11.49
CA TRP A 102 -23.81 114.84 -10.67
C TRP A 102 -25.05 114.45 -11.50
N LEU A 103 -25.58 115.37 -12.30
CA LEU A 103 -26.74 115.12 -13.16
C LEU A 103 -26.44 114.06 -14.23
N ALA A 104 -25.21 114.03 -14.76
CA ALA A 104 -24.78 112.99 -15.68
C ALA A 104 -24.72 111.61 -14.99
N GLU A 105 -24.15 111.52 -13.79
CA GLU A 105 -24.10 110.28 -13.01
C GLU A 105 -25.51 109.78 -12.66
N GLU A 106 -26.38 110.67 -12.19
CA GLU A 106 -27.73 110.29 -11.79
C GLU A 106 -28.58 109.85 -12.99
N LYS A 107 -28.40 110.48 -14.16
CA LYS A 107 -29.02 110.06 -15.42
C LYS A 107 -28.53 108.69 -15.90
N THR A 108 -27.26 108.35 -15.64
CA THR A 108 -26.78 106.97 -15.92
C THR A 108 -27.39 105.94 -14.98
N LYS A 109 -27.63 106.28 -13.70
CA LYS A 109 -28.36 105.40 -12.76
C LYS A 109 -29.82 105.24 -13.17
N GLU A 110 -30.49 106.32 -13.56
CA GLU A 110 -31.87 106.28 -14.09
C GLU A 110 -31.95 105.35 -15.31
N LEU A 111 -31.00 105.45 -16.23
CA LEU A 111 -30.95 104.58 -17.41
C LEU A 111 -30.75 103.10 -17.02
N ARG A 112 -29.86 102.80 -16.07
CA ARG A 112 -29.65 101.43 -15.56
C ARG A 112 -30.92 100.86 -14.93
N PHE A 113 -31.60 101.62 -14.07
CA PHE A 113 -32.87 101.19 -13.49
C PHE A 113 -33.96 101.00 -14.55
N SER A 114 -33.99 101.86 -15.59
CA SER A 114 -34.94 101.69 -16.70
C SER A 114 -34.72 100.38 -17.47
N GLN A 115 -33.45 99.99 -17.68
CA GLN A 115 -33.08 98.72 -18.31
C GLN A 115 -33.43 97.53 -17.42
N GLU A 116 -33.14 97.59 -16.11
CA GLU A 116 -33.49 96.53 -15.16
C GLU A 116 -35.01 96.32 -15.05
N ILE A 117 -35.79 97.40 -15.02
CA ILE A 117 -37.26 97.33 -15.07
C ILE A 117 -37.73 96.67 -16.37
N SER A 118 -37.13 97.01 -17.51
CA SER A 118 -37.51 96.39 -18.80
C SER A 118 -37.23 94.89 -18.83
N LEU A 119 -36.11 94.45 -18.25
CA LEU A 119 -35.74 93.04 -18.14
C LEU A 119 -36.68 92.28 -17.20
N LEU A 120 -36.97 92.85 -16.02
CA LEU A 120 -37.92 92.27 -15.07
C LEU A 120 -39.32 92.15 -15.66
N LYS A 121 -39.80 93.18 -16.38
CA LYS A 121 -41.08 93.12 -17.10
C LYS A 121 -41.12 92.00 -18.15
N ALA A 122 -40.04 91.82 -18.90
CA ALA A 122 -39.93 90.75 -19.89
C ALA A 122 -39.92 89.35 -19.24
N GLN A 123 -39.20 89.18 -18.12
CA GLN A 123 -39.17 87.93 -17.36
C GLN A 123 -40.55 87.58 -16.78
N MET A 124 -41.23 88.57 -16.19
CA MET A 124 -42.58 88.38 -15.67
C MET A 124 -43.59 88.03 -16.77
N ALA A 125 -43.51 88.67 -17.94
CA ALA A 125 -44.37 88.34 -19.07
C ALA A 125 -44.18 86.90 -19.55
N ASN A 126 -42.94 86.40 -19.60
CA ASN A 126 -42.65 85.02 -19.99
C ASN A 126 -43.19 84.01 -18.97
N ILE A 127 -42.93 84.23 -17.67
CA ILE A 127 -43.44 83.34 -16.61
C ILE A 127 -44.98 83.34 -16.61
N HIS A 128 -45.61 84.50 -16.81
CA HIS A 128 -47.06 84.60 -16.91
C HIS A 128 -47.62 83.86 -18.13
N GLU A 129 -46.98 83.98 -19.31
CA GLU A 129 -47.39 83.23 -20.49
C GLU A 129 -47.29 81.71 -20.28
N GLN A 130 -46.24 81.25 -19.59
CA GLN A 130 -46.09 79.84 -19.23
C GLN A 130 -47.15 79.38 -18.23
N GLN A 131 -47.47 80.20 -17.21
CA GLN A 131 -48.55 79.92 -16.26
C GLN A 131 -49.89 79.73 -16.99
N VAL A 132 -50.27 80.68 -17.85
CA VAL A 132 -51.52 80.62 -18.61
C VAL A 132 -51.57 79.39 -19.53
N LYS A 133 -50.45 79.00 -20.15
CA LYS A 133 -50.37 77.79 -20.97
C LYS A 133 -50.59 76.51 -20.15
N ILE A 134 -50.04 76.43 -18.93
CA ILE A 134 -50.21 75.26 -18.06
C ILE A 134 -51.62 75.23 -17.46
N GLU A 135 -52.15 76.37 -17.01
CA GLU A 135 -53.53 76.49 -16.49
C GLU A 135 -54.57 76.04 -17.54
N ASN A 136 -54.43 76.50 -18.79
CA ASN A 136 -55.30 76.06 -19.89
C ASN A 136 -55.21 74.55 -20.17
N LYS A 137 -54.02 73.95 -20.02
CA LYS A 137 -53.85 72.50 -20.17
C LYS A 137 -54.53 71.72 -19.05
N ILE A 138 -54.38 72.18 -17.79
CA ILE A 138 -55.06 71.59 -16.64
C ILE A 138 -56.58 71.67 -16.82
N GLN A 139 -57.10 72.85 -17.19
CA GLN A 139 -58.54 73.04 -17.42
C GLN A 139 -59.06 72.11 -18.52
N ARG A 140 -58.37 72.00 -19.67
CA ARG A 140 -58.77 71.07 -20.75
C ARG A 140 -58.81 69.61 -20.29
N ILE A 141 -57.84 69.17 -19.50
CA ILE A 141 -57.80 67.80 -18.98
C ILE A 141 -58.96 67.57 -18.00
N GLN A 142 -59.24 68.54 -17.12
CA GLN A 142 -60.38 68.49 -16.19
C GLN A 142 -61.73 68.50 -16.93
N GLU A 143 -61.87 69.29 -18.01
CA GLU A 143 -63.05 69.29 -18.88
C GLU A 143 -63.23 67.95 -19.61
N GLN A 144 -62.14 67.34 -20.10
CA GLN A 144 -62.19 66.02 -20.73
C GLN A 144 -62.59 64.92 -19.73
N ILE A 145 -62.06 64.96 -18.51
CA ILE A 145 -62.42 64.03 -17.44
C ILE A 145 -63.91 64.19 -17.08
N SER A 146 -64.37 65.42 -16.84
CA SER A 146 -65.78 65.69 -16.49
C SER A 146 -66.76 65.37 -17.63
N ALA A 147 -66.39 65.60 -18.90
CA ALA A 147 -67.19 65.19 -20.05
C ALA A 147 -67.31 63.66 -20.15
N LYS A 148 -66.21 62.93 -19.93
CA LYS A 148 -66.20 61.46 -19.92
C LYS A 148 -66.99 60.86 -18.76
N ILE A 149 -67.01 61.51 -17.60
CA ILE A 149 -67.83 61.11 -16.46
C ILE A 149 -69.32 61.35 -16.75
N LYS A 150 -69.70 62.49 -17.35
CA LYS A 150 -71.09 62.79 -17.72
C LYS A 150 -71.68 61.84 -18.78
N GLU A 151 -70.85 61.22 -19.62
CA GLU A 151 -71.29 60.18 -20.56
C GLU A 151 -71.70 58.87 -19.86
N GLN A 152 -71.37 58.69 -18.58
CA GLN A 152 -71.68 57.49 -17.81
C GLN A 152 -72.79 57.74 -16.79
N ALA A 153 -73.77 56.84 -16.71
CA ALA A 153 -74.96 57.01 -15.87
C ALA A 153 -74.74 56.74 -14.38
N TYR A 154 -73.60 56.16 -14.00
CA TYR A 154 -73.38 55.55 -12.68
C TYR A 154 -72.48 56.33 -11.74
N PHE A 155 -71.69 57.28 -12.24
CA PHE A 155 -70.71 58.03 -11.46
C PHE A 155 -70.96 59.53 -11.60
N LYS A 156 -71.04 60.26 -10.49
CA LYS A 156 -71.28 61.71 -10.49
C LYS A 156 -69.98 62.49 -10.30
N GLU A 157 -69.00 61.90 -9.63
CA GLU A 157 -67.72 62.51 -9.31
C GLU A 157 -66.54 61.59 -9.67
N ALA A 158 -65.37 62.19 -9.96
CA ALA A 158 -64.17 61.44 -10.33
C ALA A 158 -63.63 60.54 -9.20
N ASP A 159 -63.88 60.93 -7.94
CA ASP A 159 -63.44 60.17 -6.76
C ASP A 159 -64.26 58.88 -6.55
N GLU A 160 -65.51 58.83 -6.99
CA GLU A 160 -66.34 57.62 -6.96
C GLU A 160 -65.80 56.54 -7.92
N VAL A 161 -65.27 56.96 -9.08
CA VAL A 161 -64.65 56.06 -10.07
C VAL A 161 -63.38 55.42 -9.50
N LEU A 162 -62.57 56.17 -8.75
CA LEU A 162 -61.36 55.67 -8.09
C LEU A 162 -61.68 54.73 -6.93
N ALA A 163 -62.70 55.04 -6.13
CA ALA A 163 -63.16 54.16 -5.06
C ALA A 163 -63.68 52.82 -5.62
N PHE A 164 -64.47 52.87 -6.69
CA PHE A 164 -64.99 51.66 -7.34
C PHE A 164 -63.88 50.84 -8.02
N ALA A 165 -62.95 51.50 -8.72
CA ALA A 165 -61.81 50.83 -9.33
C ALA A 165 -60.97 50.09 -8.27
N LYS A 166 -60.70 50.71 -7.11
CA LYS A 166 -59.98 50.07 -5.99
C LYS A 166 -60.72 48.85 -5.44
N GLN A 167 -62.05 48.94 -5.36
CA GLN A 167 -62.89 47.82 -4.94
C GLN A 167 -62.93 46.68 -5.98
N THR A 168 -62.70 46.98 -7.25
CA THR A 168 -62.67 45.99 -8.34
C THR A 168 -61.40 45.14 -8.28
N VAL A 169 -60.26 45.76 -7.96
CA VAL A 169 -58.99 45.06 -7.72
C VAL A 169 -59.07 44.20 -6.46
N GLU A 170 -59.59 44.73 -5.36
CA GLU A 170 -59.83 43.94 -4.13
C GLU A 170 -60.78 42.76 -4.37
N TYR A 171 -61.80 42.92 -5.21
CA TYR A 171 -62.71 41.82 -5.55
C TYR A 171 -62.02 40.76 -6.40
N GLN A 172 -61.18 41.14 -7.37
CA GLN A 172 -60.40 40.18 -8.15
C GLN A 172 -59.38 39.43 -7.28
N GLU A 173 -58.68 40.11 -6.38
CA GLU A 173 -57.75 39.48 -5.45
C GLU A 173 -58.47 38.54 -4.49
N LYS A 174 -59.59 38.96 -3.89
CA LYS A 174 -60.39 38.10 -3.00
C LYS A 174 -61.05 36.96 -3.75
N SER A 175 -61.49 37.14 -5.00
CA SER A 175 -62.04 36.06 -5.85
C SER A 175 -60.96 35.06 -6.26
N GLN A 176 -59.74 35.51 -6.56
CA GLN A 176 -58.60 34.63 -6.80
C GLN A 176 -58.20 33.88 -5.53
N LEU A 177 -58.19 34.55 -4.37
CA LEU A 177 -57.92 33.92 -3.09
C LEU A 177 -58.97 32.84 -2.77
N VAL A 178 -60.25 33.14 -2.95
CA VAL A 178 -61.35 32.17 -2.71
C VAL A 178 -61.28 31.01 -3.71
N ASN A 179 -61.03 31.26 -4.99
CA ASN A 179 -60.84 30.18 -5.97
C ASN A 179 -59.61 29.32 -5.68
N THR A 180 -58.53 29.92 -5.19
CA THR A 180 -57.32 29.18 -4.82
C THR A 180 -57.59 28.34 -3.58
N TYR A 181 -58.25 28.92 -2.57
CA TYR A 181 -58.70 28.21 -1.37
C TYR A 181 -59.67 27.07 -1.71
N GLU A 182 -60.65 27.28 -2.61
CA GLU A 182 -61.57 26.22 -3.03
C GLU A 182 -60.85 25.11 -3.78
N LYS A 183 -59.90 25.45 -4.66
CA LYS A 183 -59.05 24.44 -5.34
C LYS A 183 -58.18 23.68 -4.36
N GLU A 184 -57.51 24.37 -3.44
CA GLU A 184 -56.68 23.74 -2.40
C GLU A 184 -57.52 22.88 -1.47
N ARG A 185 -58.68 23.36 -1.04
CA ARG A 185 -59.63 22.57 -0.26
C ARG A 185 -60.05 21.34 -1.05
N LEU A 186 -60.40 21.46 -2.33
CA LEU A 186 -60.84 20.33 -3.15
C LEU A 186 -59.71 19.33 -3.41
N ILE A 187 -58.47 19.80 -3.56
CA ILE A 187 -57.27 18.96 -3.64
C ILE A 187 -57.03 18.26 -2.30
N VAL A 188 -57.14 18.95 -1.17
CA VAL A 188 -56.95 18.36 0.16
C VAL A 188 -58.09 17.41 0.49
N GLU A 189 -59.32 17.71 0.09
CA GLU A 189 -60.52 16.88 0.28
C GLU A 189 -60.44 15.63 -0.62
N ASP A 190 -60.00 15.77 -1.87
CA ASP A 190 -59.65 14.64 -2.76
C ASP A 190 -58.51 13.81 -2.17
N ARG A 191 -57.43 14.44 -1.69
CA ARG A 191 -56.29 13.75 -1.09
C ARG A 191 -56.63 13.07 0.23
N LEU A 192 -57.53 13.65 1.04
CA LEU A 192 -58.11 13.02 2.23
C LEU A 192 -59.02 11.86 1.85
N SER A 193 -59.81 11.99 0.79
CA SER A 193 -60.65 10.89 0.29
C SER A 193 -59.79 9.75 -0.27
N GLN A 194 -58.70 10.07 -0.98
CA GLN A 194 -57.70 9.13 -1.44
C GLN A 194 -57.00 8.49 -0.24
N LEU A 195 -56.61 9.23 0.80
CA LEU A 195 -56.04 8.66 2.03
C LEU A 195 -57.04 7.77 2.79
N ASN A 196 -58.34 8.10 2.77
CA ASN A 196 -59.39 7.27 3.37
C ASN A 196 -59.69 6.00 2.54
N HIS A 197 -59.42 6.01 1.22
CA HIS A 197 -59.58 4.87 0.31
C HIS A 197 -58.27 4.10 0.04
N VAL A 198 -57.12 4.67 0.38
CA VAL A 198 -55.87 3.96 0.57
C VAL A 198 -56.02 3.22 1.89
N ALA A 199 -56.60 2.03 1.80
CA ALA A 199 -56.30 1.01 2.78
C ALA A 199 -54.77 0.87 2.77
N LEU A 200 -54.11 1.33 3.82
CA LEU A 200 -52.78 0.87 4.22
C LEU A 200 -52.92 -0.62 4.59
N ALA A 201 -53.26 -1.43 3.60
CA ALA A 201 -53.13 -2.87 3.61
C ALA A 201 -51.76 -3.23 3.02
N GLU A 202 -50.74 -2.42 3.31
CA GLU A 202 -49.44 -3.01 3.47
C GLU A 202 -49.52 -3.78 4.78
N THR A 203 -49.69 -5.09 4.67
CA THR A 203 -49.33 -5.99 5.76
C THR A 203 -47.91 -5.58 6.15
N LEU A 204 -47.77 -4.91 7.30
CA LEU A 204 -46.47 -4.69 7.92
C LEU A 204 -45.77 -6.04 7.86
N PRO A 205 -44.61 -6.17 7.18
CA PRO A 205 -43.88 -7.42 7.20
C PRO A 205 -43.69 -7.77 8.66
N ASP A 206 -43.96 -9.02 9.00
CA ASP A 206 -43.92 -9.48 10.38
C ASP A 206 -42.47 -9.34 10.88
N LEU A 207 -42.21 -8.19 11.53
CA LEU A 207 -40.89 -7.80 12.01
C LEU A 207 -40.38 -8.81 13.03
N GLU A 208 -41.29 -9.43 13.78
CA GLU A 208 -40.99 -10.47 14.75
C GLU A 208 -40.55 -11.76 14.04
N GLN A 209 -41.21 -12.11 12.93
CA GLN A 209 -40.82 -13.24 12.08
C GLN A 209 -39.50 -12.99 11.33
N LEU A 210 -39.25 -11.77 10.87
CA LEU A 210 -37.97 -11.39 10.25
C LEU A 210 -36.82 -11.31 11.27
N GLU A 211 -37.06 -10.82 12.49
CA GLU A 211 -36.07 -10.85 13.57
C GLU A 211 -35.74 -12.30 13.96
N GLN A 212 -36.74 -13.17 14.08
CA GLN A 212 -36.51 -14.60 14.31
C GLN A 212 -35.67 -15.23 13.19
N GLN A 213 -36.00 -14.97 11.92
CA GLN A 213 -35.22 -15.48 10.79
C GLN A 213 -33.78 -14.94 10.79
N LEU A 214 -33.59 -13.67 11.14
CA LEU A 214 -32.28 -13.04 11.21
C LEU A 214 -31.44 -13.62 12.36
N ASP A 215 -32.05 -13.89 13.51
CA ASP A 215 -31.36 -14.50 14.65
C ASP A 215 -31.06 -15.99 14.41
N GLU A 216 -31.95 -16.72 13.74
CA GLU A 216 -31.68 -18.09 13.24
C GLU A 216 -30.51 -18.09 12.25
N LEU A 217 -30.49 -17.14 11.30
CA LEU A 217 -29.38 -17.01 10.33
C LEU A 217 -28.07 -16.64 11.02
N LYS A 218 -28.07 -15.75 12.00
CA LYS A 218 -26.88 -15.41 12.79
C LYS A 218 -26.38 -16.62 13.56
N ALA A 219 -27.26 -17.36 14.21
CA ALA A 219 -26.90 -18.58 14.93
C ALA A 219 -26.32 -19.64 13.97
N ALA A 220 -26.90 -19.80 12.78
CA ALA A 220 -26.39 -20.70 11.75
C ALA A 220 -25.02 -20.25 11.20
N VAL A 221 -24.80 -18.94 11.01
CA VAL A 221 -23.49 -18.41 10.59
C VAL A 221 -22.45 -18.64 11.67
N GLN A 222 -22.80 -18.41 12.94
CA GLN A 222 -21.89 -18.61 14.06
C GLN A 222 -21.48 -20.08 14.20
N THR A 223 -22.43 -21.02 14.16
CA THR A 223 -22.12 -22.45 14.22
C THR A 223 -21.26 -22.90 13.04
N GLN A 224 -21.54 -22.40 11.84
CA GLN A 224 -20.73 -22.71 10.67
C GLN A 224 -19.31 -22.13 10.76
N GLN A 225 -19.14 -20.95 11.36
CA GLN A 225 -17.83 -20.37 11.64
C GLN A 225 -17.06 -21.20 12.66
N GLU A 226 -17.69 -21.62 13.76
CA GLU A 226 -17.10 -22.49 14.77
C GLU A 226 -16.64 -23.83 14.16
N HIS A 227 -17.46 -24.43 13.29
CA HIS A 227 -17.09 -25.64 12.54
C HIS A 227 -15.89 -25.40 11.61
N CYS A 228 -15.85 -24.26 10.92
CA CYS A 228 -14.74 -23.91 10.03
C CYS A 228 -13.44 -23.75 10.81
N TYR A 229 -13.47 -23.06 11.95
CA TYR A 229 -12.31 -22.90 12.82
C TYR A 229 -11.83 -24.25 13.37
N HIS A 230 -12.74 -25.12 13.80
CA HIS A 230 -12.38 -26.46 14.25
C HIS A 230 -11.73 -27.30 13.15
N LEU A 231 -12.25 -27.24 11.92
CA LEU A 231 -11.67 -27.95 10.78
C LEU A 231 -10.29 -27.41 10.41
N GLN A 232 -10.09 -26.09 10.44
CA GLN A 232 -8.78 -25.47 10.20
C GLN A 232 -7.75 -25.84 11.27
N GLU A 233 -8.17 -25.90 12.53
CA GLU A 233 -7.30 -26.34 13.62
C GLU A 233 -6.90 -27.81 13.45
N GLN A 234 -7.85 -28.68 13.10
CA GLN A 234 -7.58 -30.09 12.80
C GLN A 234 -6.66 -30.27 11.59
N GLU A 235 -6.85 -29.50 10.52
CA GLU A 235 -5.97 -29.51 9.35
C GLU A 235 -4.54 -29.17 9.75
N GLN A 236 -4.36 -28.08 10.51
CA GLN A 236 -3.05 -27.64 10.98
C GLN A 236 -2.37 -28.68 11.89
N GLN A 237 -3.11 -29.27 12.83
CA GLN A 237 -2.60 -30.33 13.70
C GLN A 237 -2.20 -31.57 12.89
N ASN A 238 -3.04 -32.01 11.94
CA ASN A 238 -2.73 -33.14 11.08
C ASN A 238 -1.49 -32.89 10.22
N GLN A 239 -1.32 -31.66 9.73
CA GLN A 239 -0.15 -31.30 8.94
C GLN A 239 1.14 -31.34 9.76
N GLN A 240 1.12 -30.85 10.99
CA GLN A 240 2.23 -30.99 11.93
C GLN A 240 2.57 -32.46 12.20
N ILE A 241 1.55 -33.30 12.44
CA ILE A 241 1.75 -34.74 12.66
C ILE A 241 2.38 -35.41 11.43
N ILE A 242 1.96 -35.04 10.22
CA ILE A 242 2.53 -35.58 8.97
C ILE A 242 4.00 -35.17 8.83
N GLU A 243 4.33 -33.92 9.11
CA GLU A 243 5.70 -33.42 9.07
C GLU A 243 6.59 -34.15 10.08
N GLU A 244 6.14 -34.26 11.33
CA GLU A 244 6.84 -35.03 12.37
C GLU A 244 7.03 -36.49 11.98
N PHE A 245 5.95 -37.16 11.53
CA PHE A 245 6.01 -38.54 11.08
C PHE A 245 6.99 -38.74 9.94
N SER A 246 6.99 -37.84 8.95
CA SER A 246 7.90 -37.92 7.80
C SER A 246 9.36 -37.81 8.21
N SER A 247 9.67 -36.92 9.16
CA SER A 247 11.03 -36.74 9.68
C SER A 247 11.51 -37.97 10.46
N ILE A 248 10.66 -38.55 11.32
CA ILE A 248 10.96 -39.76 12.09
C ILE A 248 11.13 -40.96 11.15
N TYR A 249 10.25 -41.07 10.15
CA TYR A 249 10.31 -42.15 9.16
C TYR A 249 11.62 -42.09 8.36
N GLN A 250 12.03 -40.91 7.90
CA GLN A 250 13.28 -40.75 7.17
C GLN A 250 14.51 -41.07 8.04
N ALA A 251 14.55 -40.57 9.28
CA ALA A 251 15.62 -40.90 10.21
C ALA A 251 15.68 -42.42 10.53
N SER A 252 14.52 -43.06 10.65
CA SER A 252 14.44 -44.52 10.86
C SER A 252 14.93 -45.31 9.64
N GLN A 253 14.70 -44.82 8.41
CA GLN A 253 15.21 -45.46 7.20
C GLN A 253 16.74 -45.39 7.13
N GLU A 254 17.32 -44.23 7.43
CA GLU A 254 18.79 -44.06 7.46
C GLU A 254 19.45 -45.02 8.47
N GLN A 255 18.86 -45.17 9.66
CA GLN A 255 19.33 -46.13 10.67
C GLN A 255 19.16 -47.59 10.22
N LEU A 256 18.09 -47.89 9.50
CA LEU A 256 17.82 -49.23 8.99
C LEU A 256 18.81 -49.60 7.88
N ASP A 257 19.15 -48.65 7.00
CA ASP A 257 20.17 -48.83 5.98
C ASP A 257 21.55 -49.07 6.61
N GLU A 258 21.93 -48.30 7.64
CA GLU A 258 23.17 -48.52 8.38
C GLU A 258 23.18 -49.91 9.05
N LEU A 259 22.06 -50.32 9.66
CA LEU A 259 21.93 -51.64 10.27
C LEU A 259 22.01 -52.76 9.23
N ILE A 260 21.42 -52.60 8.05
CA ILE A 260 21.54 -53.55 6.94
C ILE A 260 23.01 -53.69 6.52
N GLN A 261 23.75 -52.58 6.39
CA GLN A 261 25.17 -52.62 6.03
C GLN A 261 26.00 -53.36 7.10
N LEU A 262 25.77 -53.05 8.39
CA LEU A 262 26.43 -53.74 9.49
C LEU A 262 26.06 -55.22 9.56
N GLN A 263 24.80 -55.55 9.28
CA GLN A 263 24.34 -56.93 9.22
C GLN A 263 25.01 -57.67 8.06
N GLN A 264 25.05 -57.09 6.85
CA GLN A 264 25.73 -57.67 5.70
C GLN A 264 27.23 -57.90 5.98
N LEU A 265 27.89 -56.94 6.62
CA LEU A 265 29.29 -57.08 7.04
C LEU A 265 29.43 -58.24 8.03
N SER A 266 28.62 -58.27 9.09
CA SER A 266 28.62 -59.33 10.10
C SER A 266 28.37 -60.71 9.49
N GLN A 267 27.37 -60.82 8.62
CA GLN A 267 27.04 -62.03 7.88
C GLN A 267 28.21 -62.49 7.02
N THR A 268 28.83 -61.57 6.27
CA THR A 268 29.99 -61.86 5.43
C THR A 268 31.17 -62.36 6.27
N MET A 269 31.45 -61.70 7.40
CA MET A 269 32.54 -62.08 8.32
C MET A 269 32.28 -63.43 9.01
N ASN A 270 31.02 -63.77 9.27
CA ASN A 270 30.61 -65.04 9.87
C ASN A 270 30.48 -66.20 8.85
N GLY A 271 30.75 -65.96 7.57
CA GLY A 271 30.72 -66.99 6.54
C GLY A 271 29.36 -67.20 5.87
N GLU A 272 28.42 -66.26 6.00
CA GLU A 272 27.24 -66.16 5.14
C GLU A 272 27.60 -65.46 3.81
N ASN A 273 28.62 -65.98 3.13
CA ASN A 273 29.09 -65.51 1.84
C ASN A 273 29.09 -66.66 0.82
N PRO A 274 29.27 -66.40 -0.49
CA PRO A 274 29.24 -67.44 -1.52
C PRO A 274 30.25 -68.58 -1.30
N ARG A 275 31.37 -68.30 -0.61
CA ARG A 275 32.41 -69.30 -0.27
C ARG A 275 32.12 -70.06 1.02
N LYS A 276 31.11 -69.65 1.79
CA LYS A 276 30.74 -70.21 3.11
C LYS A 276 31.90 -70.22 4.11
N THR A 277 32.80 -69.24 4.04
CA THR A 277 34.03 -69.19 4.86
C THR A 277 34.03 -67.92 5.72
N SER A 278 34.20 -68.05 7.02
CA SER A 278 34.34 -66.89 7.93
C SER A 278 35.66 -66.16 7.71
N LEU A 279 35.76 -64.90 8.14
CA LEU A 279 37.00 -64.11 8.04
C LEU A 279 38.16 -64.79 8.77
N GLU A 280 37.94 -65.24 10.00
CA GLU A 280 38.97 -65.97 10.77
C GLU A 280 39.50 -67.16 9.98
N ARG A 281 38.60 -67.91 9.34
CA ARG A 281 38.98 -69.08 8.57
C ARG A 281 39.67 -68.72 7.26
N TYR A 282 39.27 -67.64 6.59
CA TYR A 282 39.98 -67.10 5.44
C TYR A 282 41.41 -66.68 5.80
N VAL A 283 41.58 -66.02 6.95
CA VAL A 283 42.92 -65.66 7.45
C VAL A 283 43.74 -66.91 7.76
N LEU A 284 43.14 -67.92 8.41
CA LEU A 284 43.79 -69.21 8.65
C LEU A 284 44.14 -69.95 7.36
N GLN A 285 43.35 -69.82 6.28
CA GLN A 285 43.67 -70.38 4.98
C GLN A 285 44.94 -69.76 4.39
N VAL A 286 45.09 -68.43 4.49
CA VAL A 286 46.29 -67.74 4.01
C VAL A 286 47.52 -68.20 4.77
N TYR A 287 47.44 -68.30 6.11
CA TYR A 287 48.55 -68.83 6.91
C TYR A 287 48.85 -70.30 6.61
N LEU A 288 47.81 -71.13 6.45
CA LEU A 288 47.99 -72.53 6.10
C LEU A 288 48.64 -72.66 4.71
N GLN A 289 48.25 -71.85 3.72
CA GLN A 289 48.90 -71.84 2.40
C GLN A 289 50.38 -71.51 2.49
N GLU A 290 50.77 -70.55 3.31
CA GLU A 290 52.17 -70.22 3.56
C GLU A 290 52.92 -71.42 4.19
N VAL A 291 52.32 -72.07 5.19
CA VAL A 291 52.87 -73.30 5.79
C VAL A 291 52.99 -74.42 4.76
N LEU A 292 51.99 -74.64 3.92
CA LEU A 292 52.01 -75.68 2.88
C LEU A 292 53.09 -75.38 1.82
N GLN A 293 53.32 -74.12 1.45
CA GLN A 293 54.39 -73.74 0.53
C GLN A 293 55.76 -74.12 1.09
N VAL A 294 56.02 -73.80 2.37
CA VAL A 294 57.28 -74.18 3.03
C VAL A 294 57.37 -75.71 3.20
N ALA A 295 56.26 -76.38 3.54
CA ALA A 295 56.19 -77.83 3.70
C ALA A 295 56.47 -78.56 2.39
N ASN A 296 56.01 -78.02 1.25
CA ASN A 296 56.22 -78.62 -0.07
C ASN A 296 57.69 -78.70 -0.45
N VAL A 297 58.52 -77.73 -0.05
CA VAL A 297 59.97 -77.79 -0.31
C VAL A 297 60.59 -79.04 0.34
N ARG A 298 60.15 -79.38 1.55
CA ARG A 298 60.65 -80.58 2.28
C ARG A 298 59.99 -81.85 1.78
N LEU A 299 58.67 -81.84 1.59
CA LEU A 299 57.91 -82.99 1.11
C LEU A 299 58.43 -83.47 -0.25
N GLN A 300 58.69 -82.55 -1.17
CA GLN A 300 59.26 -82.87 -2.48
C GLN A 300 60.64 -83.52 -2.37
N ARG A 301 61.51 -83.05 -1.47
CA ARG A 301 62.81 -83.71 -1.25
C ARG A 301 62.66 -85.13 -0.70
N LEU A 302 61.85 -85.28 0.35
CA LEU A 302 61.64 -86.56 1.04
C LEU A 302 60.88 -87.60 0.19
N THR A 303 60.14 -87.14 -0.82
CA THR A 303 59.30 -88.00 -1.68
C THR A 303 59.79 -88.04 -3.13
N LYS A 304 60.97 -87.48 -3.42
CA LYS A 304 61.55 -87.40 -4.78
C LYS A 304 60.61 -86.73 -5.80
N ASN A 305 60.00 -85.62 -5.39
CA ASN A 305 59.00 -84.82 -6.12
C ASN A 305 57.66 -85.53 -6.39
N ARG A 306 57.38 -86.66 -5.72
CA ARG A 306 56.12 -87.38 -5.93
C ARG A 306 54.91 -86.68 -5.31
N TYR A 307 55.06 -86.14 -4.10
CA TYR A 307 53.94 -85.59 -3.34
C TYR A 307 54.04 -84.08 -3.16
N GLN A 308 52.89 -83.41 -3.29
CA GLN A 308 52.74 -81.99 -3.01
C GLN A 308 51.44 -81.73 -2.23
N PHE A 309 51.52 -80.99 -1.13
CA PHE A 309 50.37 -80.48 -0.42
C PHE A 309 49.62 -79.42 -1.23
N GLU A 310 48.30 -79.54 -1.22
CA GLU A 310 47.36 -78.58 -1.78
C GLU A 310 46.28 -78.25 -0.74
N LEU A 311 45.83 -77.00 -0.70
CA LEU A 311 44.67 -76.66 0.11
C LEU A 311 43.41 -77.12 -0.64
N ALA A 312 42.51 -77.82 0.05
CA ALA A 312 41.25 -78.24 -0.56
C ALA A 312 40.37 -77.03 -0.90
N ASP A 313 40.02 -76.90 -2.18
CA ASP A 313 39.12 -75.85 -2.70
C ASP A 313 37.63 -76.21 -2.60
N GLU A 314 37.29 -77.34 -1.97
CA GLU A 314 35.90 -77.80 -1.87
C GLU A 314 35.08 -76.90 -0.94
N VAL A 315 34.04 -76.27 -1.51
CA VAL A 315 32.98 -75.59 -0.77
C VAL A 315 32.05 -76.66 -0.20
N GLY A 316 32.46 -77.30 0.90
CA GLY A 316 31.64 -78.30 1.58
C GLY A 316 30.25 -77.78 1.99
N SER A 317 29.32 -78.72 2.14
CA SER A 317 27.89 -78.43 2.27
C SER A 317 27.49 -77.73 3.58
N TYR A 318 28.36 -77.70 4.60
CA TYR A 318 28.03 -77.25 5.96
C TYR A 318 28.92 -76.10 6.45
N ARG A 319 28.29 -75.13 7.15
CA ARG A 319 28.83 -73.89 7.73
C ARG A 319 30.03 -74.04 8.71
N GLY A 320 30.64 -75.21 8.87
CA GLY A 320 31.67 -75.46 9.87
C GLY A 320 32.89 -76.26 9.43
N LYS A 321 32.98 -76.74 8.18
CA LYS A 321 34.00 -77.74 7.79
C LYS A 321 34.76 -77.45 6.50
N THR A 322 34.70 -76.24 5.97
CA THR A 322 35.21 -76.01 4.60
C THR A 322 36.51 -75.22 4.61
N GLY A 323 37.50 -75.69 3.85
CA GLY A 323 38.64 -74.87 3.45
C GLY A 323 39.91 -74.92 4.28
N LEU A 324 40.02 -75.75 5.32
CA LEU A 324 41.31 -76.03 5.99
C LEU A 324 41.77 -77.49 5.79
N GLU A 325 41.10 -78.20 4.88
CA GLU A 325 41.46 -79.57 4.58
C GLU A 325 42.67 -79.57 3.65
N ILE A 326 43.59 -80.50 3.92
CA ILE A 326 44.83 -80.64 3.16
C ILE A 326 44.65 -81.82 2.23
N ASN A 327 44.82 -81.55 0.95
CA ASN A 327 44.91 -82.55 -0.11
C ASN A 327 46.38 -82.78 -0.48
N ILE A 328 46.61 -83.88 -1.16
CA ILE A 328 47.92 -84.27 -1.66
C ILE A 328 47.78 -84.60 -3.13
N TYR A 329 48.52 -83.85 -3.94
CA TYR A 329 48.76 -84.17 -5.33
C TYR A 329 49.82 -85.28 -5.40
N ASP A 330 49.51 -86.36 -6.11
CA ASP A 330 50.41 -87.48 -6.39
C ASP A 330 50.81 -87.42 -7.87
N ASP A 331 52.08 -87.13 -8.14
CA ASP A 331 52.61 -86.95 -9.50
C ASP A 331 52.60 -88.27 -10.31
N GLU A 332 52.79 -89.42 -9.65
CA GLU A 332 52.74 -90.72 -10.33
C GLU A 332 51.32 -91.08 -10.77
N ALA A 333 50.31 -90.68 -9.98
CA ALA A 333 48.90 -90.92 -10.29
C ALA A 333 48.27 -89.79 -11.13
N GLY A 334 48.89 -88.60 -11.15
CA GLY A 334 48.38 -87.39 -11.80
C GLY A 334 47.06 -86.87 -11.20
N LEU A 335 46.80 -87.16 -9.92
CA LEU A 335 45.53 -86.89 -9.25
C LEU A 335 45.73 -86.33 -7.84
N THR A 336 44.83 -85.44 -7.44
CA THR A 336 44.76 -84.92 -6.07
C THR A 336 43.81 -85.78 -5.24
N ARG A 337 44.27 -86.22 -4.06
CA ARG A 337 43.50 -87.02 -3.11
C ARG A 337 43.56 -86.43 -1.70
N GLY A 338 42.57 -86.72 -0.87
CA GLY A 338 42.61 -86.29 0.53
C GLY A 338 43.77 -86.92 1.28
N ALA A 339 44.43 -86.17 2.17
CA ALA A 339 45.59 -86.65 2.94
C ALA A 339 45.29 -87.89 3.80
N HIS A 340 44.02 -88.14 4.14
CA HIS A 340 43.57 -89.34 4.86
C HIS A 340 43.76 -90.66 4.10
N THR A 341 44.07 -90.60 2.80
CA THR A 341 44.26 -91.80 1.95
C THR A 341 45.71 -92.27 1.88
N LEU A 342 46.65 -91.53 2.49
CA LEU A 342 48.06 -91.90 2.53
C LEU A 342 48.30 -93.21 3.30
N SER A 343 49.33 -93.96 2.91
CA SER A 343 49.79 -95.10 3.70
C SER A 343 50.46 -94.64 5.01
N GLY A 344 50.78 -95.57 5.92
CA GLY A 344 51.37 -95.25 7.22
C GLY A 344 52.71 -94.51 7.12
N GLY A 345 53.62 -94.95 6.25
CA GLY A 345 54.90 -94.30 6.01
C GLY A 345 54.75 -92.93 5.32
N GLU A 346 53.87 -92.84 4.32
CA GLU A 346 53.61 -91.57 3.62
C GLU A 346 52.98 -90.52 4.54
N SER A 347 52.06 -90.94 5.41
CA SER A 347 51.43 -90.07 6.41
C SER A 347 52.45 -89.51 7.38
N PHE A 348 53.46 -90.32 7.76
CA PHE A 348 54.54 -89.89 8.63
C PHE A 348 55.43 -88.84 7.95
N ILE A 349 55.86 -89.07 6.69
CA ILE A 349 56.67 -88.10 5.93
C ILE A 349 55.90 -86.78 5.74
N ALA A 350 54.60 -86.86 5.43
CA ALA A 350 53.74 -85.71 5.30
C ALA A 350 53.61 -84.93 6.63
N ALA A 351 53.31 -85.62 7.73
CA ALA A 351 53.20 -84.99 9.05
C ALA A 351 54.52 -84.35 9.50
N LEU A 352 55.65 -85.02 9.26
CA LEU A 352 56.98 -84.50 9.56
C LEU A 352 57.28 -83.23 8.75
N SER A 353 57.05 -83.27 7.44
CA SER A 353 57.26 -82.11 6.56
C SER A 353 56.43 -80.90 6.99
N LEU A 354 55.18 -81.14 7.39
CA LEU A 354 54.27 -80.10 7.86
C LEU A 354 54.67 -79.54 9.23
N ALA A 355 55.05 -80.40 10.18
CA ALA A 355 55.49 -79.98 11.52
C ALA A 355 56.74 -79.09 11.46
N LEU A 356 57.69 -79.44 10.60
CA LEU A 356 58.91 -78.67 10.37
C LEU A 356 58.61 -77.31 9.71
N ALA A 357 57.75 -77.31 8.70
CA ALA A 357 57.34 -76.07 8.03
C ALA A 357 56.57 -75.13 8.95
N LEU A 358 55.67 -75.66 9.77
CA LEU A 358 54.95 -74.88 10.76
C LEU A 358 55.91 -74.22 11.75
N ALA A 359 56.92 -74.96 12.23
CA ALA A 359 57.91 -74.43 13.15
C ALA A 359 58.78 -73.32 12.53
N GLU A 360 58.99 -73.35 11.22
CA GLU A 360 59.71 -72.33 10.47
C GLU A 360 58.86 -71.08 10.23
N VAL A 361 57.62 -71.24 9.75
CA VAL A 361 56.70 -70.12 9.50
C VAL A 361 56.33 -69.38 10.78
N ILE A 362 56.17 -70.09 11.90
CA ILE A 362 55.95 -69.45 13.21
C ILE A 362 57.16 -68.57 13.59
N GLN A 363 58.38 -69.04 13.34
CA GLN A 363 59.59 -68.32 13.69
C GLN A 363 59.80 -67.06 12.85
N THR A 364 59.48 -67.12 11.54
CA THR A 364 59.58 -65.96 10.64
C THR A 364 58.52 -64.90 10.95
N GLN A 365 57.28 -65.31 11.27
CA GLN A 365 56.15 -64.40 11.49
C GLN A 365 56.13 -63.79 12.91
N ALA A 366 56.55 -64.53 13.94
CA ALA A 366 56.47 -64.09 15.34
C ALA A 366 57.65 -63.22 15.81
N GLY A 367 58.52 -62.76 14.88
CA GLY A 367 59.58 -61.81 15.19
C GLY A 367 60.59 -62.27 16.24
N GLY A 368 60.77 -63.59 16.43
CA GLY A 368 61.77 -64.14 17.36
C GLY A 368 61.26 -65.08 18.45
N VAL A 369 60.05 -65.63 18.37
CA VAL A 369 59.70 -66.82 19.18
C VAL A 369 60.48 -68.01 18.62
N LEU A 370 61.59 -68.36 19.29
CA LEU A 370 62.41 -69.51 18.91
C LEU A 370 61.71 -70.79 19.38
N ILE A 371 61.43 -71.72 18.47
CA ILE A 371 61.12 -73.09 18.84
C ILE A 371 62.47 -73.80 19.04
N GLU A 372 62.90 -73.90 20.30
CA GLU A 372 64.22 -74.43 20.67
C GLU A 372 64.32 -75.95 20.57
N ALA A 373 63.19 -76.66 20.70
CA ALA A 373 63.16 -78.12 20.70
C ALA A 373 61.94 -78.71 19.97
N LEU A 374 62.16 -79.78 19.20
CA LEU A 374 61.14 -80.61 18.57
C LEU A 374 61.30 -82.06 19.03
N PHE A 375 60.23 -82.66 19.56
CA PHE A 375 60.21 -84.08 19.92
C PHE A 375 59.36 -84.86 18.92
N ILE A 376 59.94 -85.92 18.37
CA ILE A 376 59.29 -86.84 17.43
C ILE A 376 59.19 -88.20 18.12
N ASP A 377 57.97 -88.68 18.31
CA ASP A 377 57.68 -89.93 19.01
C ASP A 377 57.13 -90.99 18.05
N GLU A 378 57.94 -92.01 17.79
CA GLU A 378 57.64 -93.16 16.93
C GLU A 378 57.20 -92.78 15.48
N GLY A 379 57.06 -93.77 14.61
CA GLY A 379 56.64 -93.56 13.20
C GLY A 379 57.74 -93.72 12.15
N PHE A 380 59.00 -93.79 12.56
CA PHE A 380 60.12 -94.19 11.69
C PHE A 380 60.07 -95.67 11.29
N GLY A 381 59.42 -96.53 12.09
CA GLY A 381 59.33 -97.97 11.83
C GLY A 381 58.37 -98.36 10.70
N SER A 382 57.54 -97.41 10.22
CA SER A 382 56.68 -97.58 9.06
C SER A 382 57.29 -97.08 7.75
N LEU A 383 58.51 -96.55 7.79
CA LEU A 383 59.27 -96.12 6.62
C LEU A 383 60.07 -97.29 6.05
N ASP A 384 60.26 -97.28 4.73
CA ASP A 384 61.30 -98.11 4.11
C ASP A 384 62.69 -97.52 4.39
N GLU A 385 63.73 -98.30 4.11
CA GLU A 385 65.12 -97.94 4.40
C GLU A 385 65.54 -96.63 3.71
N GLU A 386 65.06 -96.41 2.48
CA GLU A 386 65.37 -95.21 1.69
C GLU A 386 64.66 -93.96 2.21
N ALA A 387 63.37 -94.03 2.58
CA ALA A 387 62.66 -92.90 3.17
C ALA A 387 63.15 -92.58 4.58
N LEU A 388 63.57 -93.59 5.35
CA LEU A 388 64.17 -93.41 6.66
C LEU A 388 65.49 -92.62 6.55
N GLU A 389 66.34 -92.96 5.57
CA GLU A 389 67.59 -92.25 5.32
C GLU A 389 67.34 -90.77 4.98
N MET A 390 66.43 -90.48 4.04
CA MET A 390 66.08 -89.11 3.69
C MET A 390 65.47 -88.33 4.87
N ALA A 391 64.65 -89.00 5.70
CA ALA A 391 64.09 -88.38 6.91
C ALA A 391 65.18 -88.00 7.92
N ILE A 392 66.19 -88.85 8.12
CA ILE A 392 67.31 -88.55 9.03
C ILE A 392 68.13 -87.36 8.49
N GLU A 393 68.47 -87.33 7.20
CA GLU A 393 69.19 -86.21 6.59
C GLU A 393 68.44 -84.88 6.74
N ALA A 394 67.11 -84.90 6.60
CA ALA A 394 66.28 -83.72 6.80
C ALA A 394 66.32 -83.22 8.26
N LEU A 395 66.35 -84.14 9.24
CA LEU A 395 66.46 -83.79 10.65
C LEU A 395 67.85 -83.23 11.00
N GLU A 396 68.93 -83.82 10.48
CA GLU A 396 70.31 -83.32 10.66
C GLU A 396 70.47 -81.91 10.10
N THR A 397 69.82 -81.60 8.97
CA THR A 397 69.82 -80.24 8.40
C THR A 397 69.22 -79.23 9.39
N ILE A 398 68.15 -79.58 10.09
CA ILE A 398 67.48 -78.70 11.06
C ILE A 398 68.24 -78.59 12.38
N GLU A 399 68.90 -79.68 12.81
CA GLU A 399 69.85 -79.62 13.92
C GLU A 399 70.96 -78.59 13.65
N SER A 400 71.48 -78.55 12.41
CA SER A 400 72.52 -77.60 12.00
C SER A 400 72.09 -76.13 12.06
N GLU A 401 70.78 -75.86 12.04
CA GLU A 401 70.17 -74.54 12.22
C GLU A 401 70.06 -74.13 13.70
N GLY A 402 70.57 -74.94 14.63
CA GLY A 402 70.61 -74.66 16.07
C GLY A 402 69.37 -75.10 16.84
N ARG A 403 68.57 -76.02 16.30
CA ARG A 403 67.38 -76.57 16.96
C ARG A 403 67.67 -77.93 17.60
N MET A 404 67.16 -78.17 18.81
CA MET A 404 67.25 -79.49 19.45
C MET A 404 66.18 -80.41 18.89
N ILE A 405 66.57 -81.56 18.33
CA ILE A 405 65.62 -82.59 17.88
C ILE A 405 65.74 -83.81 18.80
N GLY A 406 64.67 -84.13 19.51
CA GLY A 406 64.54 -85.35 20.30
C GLY A 406 63.78 -86.40 19.52
N ILE A 407 64.37 -87.59 19.35
CA ILE A 407 63.73 -88.72 18.65
C ILE A 407 63.50 -89.86 19.63
N ILE A 408 62.27 -90.35 19.72
CA ILE A 408 61.91 -91.59 20.43
C ILE A 408 61.60 -92.64 19.36
N SER A 409 62.39 -93.71 19.33
CA SER A 409 62.20 -94.77 18.34
C SER A 409 62.75 -96.12 18.81
N HIS A 410 62.10 -97.19 18.37
CA HIS A 410 62.56 -98.57 18.49
C HIS A 410 63.37 -99.08 17.27
N VAL A 411 63.52 -98.26 16.23
CA VAL A 411 64.19 -98.60 14.97
C VAL A 411 65.71 -98.68 15.17
N ARG A 412 66.35 -99.76 14.70
CA ARG A 412 67.77 -100.03 14.98
C ARG A 412 68.70 -99.13 14.18
N GLU A 413 68.27 -98.78 12.98
CA GLU A 413 68.96 -97.95 12.00
C GLU A 413 69.17 -96.53 12.57
N LEU A 414 68.20 -96.00 13.33
CA LEU A 414 68.33 -94.72 14.06
C LEU A 414 69.35 -94.78 15.21
N LYS A 415 69.46 -95.94 15.87
CA LYS A 415 70.42 -96.17 16.96
C LYS A 415 71.88 -96.15 16.48
N GLU A 416 72.13 -96.36 15.19
CA GLU A 416 73.48 -96.33 14.65
C GLU A 416 73.89 -94.92 14.19
N ARG A 417 72.94 -94.08 13.79
CA ARG A 417 73.21 -92.71 13.31
C ARG A 417 73.20 -91.66 14.41
N VAL A 418 72.29 -91.74 15.39
CA VAL A 418 72.20 -90.74 16.47
C VAL A 418 73.19 -91.08 17.58
N VAL A 419 74.26 -90.29 17.70
CA VAL A 419 75.39 -90.54 18.62
C VAL A 419 75.02 -90.37 20.09
N GLN A 420 74.17 -89.40 20.43
CA GLN A 420 73.73 -89.14 21.81
C GLN A 420 72.38 -89.83 22.06
N GLN A 421 72.35 -90.77 23.00
CA GLN A 421 71.20 -91.63 23.24
C GLN A 421 70.80 -91.68 24.71
N ILE A 422 69.49 -91.72 24.94
CA ILE A 422 68.89 -92.09 26.21
C ILE A 422 68.29 -93.48 26.01
N ARG A 423 68.94 -94.51 26.56
CA ARG A 423 68.48 -95.91 26.44
C ARG A 423 67.60 -96.27 27.63
N ILE A 424 66.42 -96.82 27.34
CA ILE A 424 65.50 -97.34 28.35
C ILE A 424 65.66 -98.86 28.40
N GLU A 425 66.09 -99.39 29.54
CA GLU A 425 66.25 -100.83 29.79
C GLU A 425 65.15 -101.32 30.74
N THR A 426 64.36 -102.32 30.32
CA THR A 426 63.30 -102.90 31.16
C THR A 426 63.89 -103.87 32.18
N GLU A 427 63.64 -103.66 33.48
CA GLU A 427 64.16 -104.51 34.57
C GLU A 427 63.16 -105.61 35.02
N GLY A 428 62.00 -105.71 34.34
CA GLY A 428 60.89 -106.59 34.70
C GLY A 428 59.96 -105.96 35.76
N SER A 429 58.86 -106.64 36.11
CA SER A 429 57.93 -106.18 37.16
C SER A 429 57.26 -104.82 36.92
N GLY A 430 57.26 -104.31 35.68
CA GLY A 430 56.80 -102.97 35.34
C GLY A 430 57.79 -101.85 35.65
N GLN A 431 59.05 -102.16 35.97
CA GLN A 431 60.11 -101.19 36.22
C GLN A 431 61.04 -101.04 34.99
N SER A 432 61.51 -99.82 34.76
CA SER A 432 62.48 -99.49 33.70
C SER A 432 63.56 -98.58 34.25
N LYS A 433 64.79 -98.73 33.75
CA LYS A 433 65.95 -97.93 34.11
C LYS A 433 66.46 -97.16 32.90
N VAL A 434 66.82 -95.90 33.13
CA VAL A 434 67.39 -95.01 32.11
C VAL A 434 68.91 -95.10 32.15
N ARG A 435 69.54 -95.30 30.99
CA ARG A 435 70.99 -95.23 30.80
C ARG A 435 71.33 -94.20 29.73
N TYR A 436 72.19 -93.25 30.07
CA TYR A 436 72.72 -92.27 29.14
C TYR A 436 73.88 -92.89 28.36
N HIS A 437 73.85 -92.76 27.05
CA HIS A 437 74.93 -93.10 26.15
C HIS A 437 75.24 -91.84 25.34
N LEU A 438 76.04 -90.97 25.94
CA LEU A 438 76.67 -89.86 25.26
C LEU A 438 77.88 -90.48 24.56
N GLY A 439 77.92 -90.40 23.23
CA GLY A 439 78.93 -91.06 22.39
C GLY A 439 80.37 -90.82 22.81
#